data_AF-A0A2E0BLC2-F1
#
_entry.id   AF-A0A2E0BLC2-F1
#
_cell.length_a   1.000
_cell.length_b   1.000
_cell.length_c   1.000
_cell.angle_alpha   90.00
_cell.angle_beta   90.00
_cell.angle_gamma   90.00
#
_symmetry.space_group_name_H-M   'P 1'
#
loop_
_entity.id
_entity.type
_entity.pdbx_description
1 polymer ?
#
loop_
_entity_poly.entity_id
_entity_poly.type
_entity_poly.pdbx_seq_one_letter_code
_entity_poly.pdbx_strand_id
1 'polypeptide(L)'
;AERIGALALKGDPLSLEAVNVMLGALGTATANGVLITGSFRGAIICGGIIPKLSKLLSKSPFYDKFIYNKPSYSNLLRQVPIYISSDPFSGLKGCQQAFQNKFLKSEINRFSYD
;
A
#
# COMPACT_ATOMS: atom_id res chain seq x y z
N ALA A 1 -3.53 11.74 12.03
CA ALA A 1 -4.04 10.86 10.95
C ALA A 1 -5.42 10.28 11.27
N GLU A 2 -5.61 9.63 12.43
CA GLU A 2 -6.86 8.94 12.78
C GLU A 2 -8.10 9.86 12.75
N ARG A 3 -8.02 11.05 13.37
CA ARG A 3 -9.11 12.04 13.35
C ARG A 3 -9.53 12.47 11.93
N ILE A 4 -8.55 12.71 11.05
CA ILE A 4 -8.80 13.11 9.66
C ILE A 4 -9.53 11.98 8.91
N GLY A 5 -9.04 10.74 9.05
CA GLY A 5 -9.69 9.58 8.43
C GLY A 5 -11.13 9.39 8.91
N ALA A 6 -11.37 9.54 10.22
CA ALA A 6 -12.70 9.43 10.80
C ALA A 6 -13.66 10.52 10.33
N LEU A 7 -13.21 11.78 10.20
CA LEU A 7 -14.01 12.89 9.69
C LEU A 7 -14.27 12.77 8.18
N ALA A 8 -13.28 12.32 7.41
CA ALA A 8 -13.44 12.06 5.98
C ALA A 8 -14.52 10.98 5.73
N LEU A 9 -14.54 9.92 6.54
CA LEU A 9 -15.58 8.89 6.47
C LEU A 9 -16.98 9.42 6.83
N LYS A 10 -17.06 10.53 7.58
CA LYS A 10 -18.32 11.24 7.89
C LYS A 10 -18.68 12.30 6.83
N GLY A 11 -17.85 12.50 5.81
CA GLY A 11 -18.12 13.45 4.73
C GLY A 11 -17.61 14.87 4.98
N ASP A 12 -16.75 15.09 5.98
CA ASP A 12 -16.13 16.40 6.18
C ASP A 12 -15.30 16.82 4.95
N PRO A 13 -15.59 17.95 4.29
CA PRO A 13 -14.98 18.31 3.01
C PRO A 13 -13.46 18.44 3.06
N LEU A 14 -12.93 19.12 4.08
CA LEU A 14 -11.48 19.34 4.24
C LEU A 14 -10.74 18.03 4.52
N SER A 15 -11.33 17.17 5.37
CA SER A 15 -10.76 15.86 5.66
C SER A 15 -10.81 14.92 4.45
N LEU A 16 -11.88 14.98 3.64
CA LEU A 16 -11.98 14.26 2.37
C LEU A 16 -10.89 14.70 1.39
N GLU A 17 -10.66 16.00 1.27
CA GLU A 17 -9.59 16.53 0.42
C GLU A 17 -8.22 16.03 0.87
N ALA A 18 -7.91 16.12 2.18
CA ALA A 18 -6.66 15.63 2.74
C ALA A 18 -6.46 14.12 2.50
N VAL A 19 -7.52 13.32 2.65
CA VAL A 19 -7.48 11.88 2.36
C VAL A 19 -7.25 11.62 0.86
N ASN A 20 -7.90 12.38 -0.02
CA ASN A 20 -7.72 12.25 -1.47
C ASN A 20 -6.31 12.61 -1.93
N VAL A 21 -5.67 13.62 -1.33
CA VAL A 21 -4.27 13.96 -1.59
C VAL A 21 -3.36 12.78 -1.22
N MET A 22 -3.55 12.21 -0.03
CA MET A 22 -2.77 11.06 0.43
C MET A 22 -2.97 9.82 -0.45
N LEU A 23 -4.22 9.48 -0.79
CA LEU A 23 -4.54 8.33 -1.64
C LEU A 23 -4.05 8.52 -3.08
N GLY A 24 -4.09 9.74 -3.61
CA GLY A 24 -3.49 10.07 -4.91
C GLY A 24 -1.97 9.90 -4.91
N ALA A 25 -1.29 10.39 -3.86
CA ALA A 25 0.16 10.19 -3.69
C ALA A 25 0.52 8.71 -3.57
N LEU A 26 -0.28 7.93 -2.84
CA LEU A 26 -0.12 6.48 -2.74
C LEU A 26 -0.28 5.79 -4.10
N GLY A 27 -1.24 6.20 -4.92
CA GLY A 27 -1.42 5.68 -6.29
C GLY A 27 -0.17 5.89 -7.14
N THR A 28 0.38 7.12 -7.12
CA THR A 28 1.65 7.45 -7.80
C THR A 28 2.82 6.62 -7.29
N ALA A 29 2.98 6.50 -5.96
CA ALA A 29 4.06 5.71 -5.36
C ALA A 29 3.95 4.23 -5.74
N THR A 30 2.73 3.68 -5.74
CA THR A 30 2.45 2.29 -6.11
C THR A 30 2.80 2.04 -7.58
N ALA A 31 2.41 2.93 -8.49
CA ALA A 31 2.75 2.82 -9.91
C ALA A 31 4.26 2.81 -10.14
N ASN A 32 4.97 3.75 -9.51
CA ASN A 32 6.43 3.79 -9.59
C ASN A 32 7.06 2.51 -9.04
N GLY A 33 6.60 2.02 -7.89
CA GLY A 33 7.10 0.78 -7.29
C GLY A 33 6.91 -0.43 -8.20
N VAL A 34 5.74 -0.57 -8.83
CA VAL A 34 5.46 -1.62 -9.82
C VAL A 34 6.41 -1.54 -11.01
N LEU A 35 6.61 -0.34 -11.57
CA LEU A 35 7.47 -0.14 -12.73
C LEU A 35 8.95 -0.39 -12.41
N ILE A 36 9.44 0.06 -11.24
CA ILE A 36 10.84 -0.10 -10.82
C ILE A 36 11.17 -1.57 -10.56
N THR A 37 10.24 -2.31 -9.94
CA THR A 37 10.49 -3.71 -9.54
C THR A 37 10.06 -4.73 -10.58
N GLY A 38 9.31 -4.32 -11.62
CA GLY A 38 8.71 -5.24 -12.59
C GLY A 38 7.55 -6.06 -12.01
N SER A 39 6.89 -5.61 -10.94
CA SER A 39 5.82 -6.33 -10.23
C SER A 39 4.48 -6.32 -10.98
N PHE A 40 4.46 -6.73 -12.25
CA PHE A 40 3.27 -6.66 -13.11
C PHE A 40 2.19 -7.67 -12.74
N ARG A 41 2.54 -8.71 -11.99
CA ARG A 41 1.58 -9.73 -11.51
C ARG A 41 0.79 -9.28 -10.28
N GLY A 42 1.12 -8.12 -9.73
CA GLY A 42 0.32 -7.46 -8.70
C GLY A 42 1.16 -6.73 -7.66
N ALA A 43 0.48 -5.88 -6.91
CA ALA A 43 1.03 -5.22 -5.74
C ALA A 43 0.07 -5.37 -4.55
N ILE A 44 0.63 -5.53 -3.35
CA ILE A 44 -0.13 -5.63 -2.11
C ILE A 44 0.14 -4.37 -1.29
N ILE A 45 -0.91 -3.62 -1.00
CA ILE A 45 -0.86 -2.48 -0.08
C ILE A 45 -1.01 -3.02 1.34
N CYS A 46 0.09 -2.92 2.09
CA CYS A 46 0.17 -3.26 3.50
C CYS A 46 0.02 -2.00 4.37
N GLY A 47 -0.29 -2.19 5.66
CA GLY A 47 -0.36 -1.11 6.65
C GLY A 47 -1.77 -0.89 7.20
N GLY A 48 -1.86 -0.14 8.30
CA GLY A 48 -3.10 -0.04 9.08
C GLY A 48 -4.09 1.03 8.62
N ILE A 49 -3.65 2.02 7.84
CA ILE A 49 -4.50 3.16 7.46
C ILE A 49 -5.44 2.80 6.30
N ILE A 50 -4.91 2.13 5.26
CA ILE A 50 -5.66 1.85 4.03
C ILE A 50 -6.87 0.94 4.25
N PRO A 51 -6.77 -0.16 5.03
CA PRO A 51 -7.95 -0.97 5.36
C PRO A 51 -9.08 -0.15 6.02
N LYS A 52 -8.73 0.78 6.91
CA LYS A 52 -9.70 1.68 7.59
C LYS A 52 -10.35 2.68 6.63
N LEU A 53 -9.68 3.05 5.54
CA LEU A 53 -10.17 3.98 4.52
C LEU A 53 -10.67 3.28 3.24
N SER A 54 -10.84 1.96 3.27
CA SER A 54 -11.23 1.15 2.10
C SER A 54 -12.48 1.67 1.38
N LYS A 55 -13.48 2.18 2.12
CA LYS A 55 -14.71 2.79 1.57
C LYS A 55 -14.46 4.05 0.75
N LEU A 56 -13.37 4.78 1.03
CA LEU A 56 -12.98 5.98 0.31
C LEU A 56 -12.05 5.67 -0.86
N LEU A 57 -11.28 4.57 -0.78
CA LEU A 57 -10.27 4.22 -1.77
C LEU A 57 -10.85 4.09 -3.19
N SER A 58 -12.00 3.41 -3.35
CA SER A 58 -12.63 3.21 -4.65
C SER A 58 -13.17 4.50 -5.30
N LYS A 59 -13.41 5.54 -4.50
CA LYS A 59 -13.87 6.86 -4.94
C LYS A 59 -12.75 7.90 -5.00
N SER A 60 -11.53 7.51 -4.61
CA SER A 60 -10.39 8.40 -4.51
C SER A 60 -9.61 8.47 -5.83
N PRO A 61 -8.72 9.46 -5.99
CA PRO A 61 -7.81 9.54 -7.13
C PRO A 61 -6.78 8.41 -7.21
N PHE A 62 -6.75 7.43 -6.29
CA PHE A 62 -5.73 6.39 -6.23
C PHE A 62 -5.56 5.65 -7.57
N TYR A 63 -6.63 5.11 -8.13
CA TYR A 63 -6.55 4.31 -9.37
C TYR A 63 -6.20 5.17 -10.58
N ASP A 64 -6.73 6.40 -10.65
CA ASP A 64 -6.40 7.33 -11.73
C ASP A 64 -4.92 7.73 -11.68
N LYS A 65 -4.40 8.02 -10.48
CA LYS A 65 -2.98 8.30 -10.30
C LYS A 65 -2.12 7.05 -10.55
N PHE A 66 -2.59 5.87 -10.19
CA PHE A 66 -1.89 4.63 -10.49
C PHE A 66 -1.74 4.40 -12.00
N ILE A 67 -2.83 4.55 -12.77
CA ILE A 67 -2.84 4.23 -14.21
C ILE A 67 -2.25 5.37 -15.06
N TYR A 68 -2.65 6.62 -14.78
CA TYR A 68 -2.46 7.74 -15.70
C TYR A 68 -1.29 8.67 -15.33
N ASN A 69 -0.67 8.51 -14.16
CA ASN A 69 0.50 9.32 -13.81
C ASN A 69 1.69 9.11 -14.78
N LYS A 70 1.75 7.95 -15.44
CA LYS A 70 2.74 7.65 -16.50
C LYS A 70 2.04 7.15 -17.77
N PRO A 71 1.57 8.05 -18.65
CA PRO A 71 0.72 7.70 -19.79
C PRO A 71 1.27 6.59 -20.67
N SER A 72 2.58 6.58 -20.93
CA SER A 72 3.27 5.57 -21.74
C SER A 72 3.14 4.13 -21.20
N TYR A 73 2.91 3.97 -19.89
CA TYR A 73 2.78 2.67 -19.23
C TYR A 73 1.34 2.34 -18.81
N SER A 74 0.37 3.20 -19.15
CA SER A 74 -1.03 3.04 -18.70
C SER A 74 -1.66 1.71 -19.12
N ASN A 75 -1.35 1.20 -20.31
CA ASN A 75 -1.84 -0.10 -20.79
C ASN A 75 -1.28 -1.28 -19.99
N LEU A 76 -0.03 -1.17 -19.53
CA LEU A 76 0.60 -2.16 -18.67
C LEU A 76 0.01 -2.08 -17.25
N LEU A 77 -0.07 -0.88 -16.68
CA LEU A 77 -0.54 -0.65 -15.32
C LEU A 77 -2.02 -1.04 -15.14
N ARG A 78 -2.87 -0.88 -16.17
CA ARG A 78 -4.26 -1.35 -16.16
C ARG A 78 -4.41 -2.85 -15.87
N GLN A 79 -3.39 -3.66 -16.19
CA GLN A 79 -3.43 -5.11 -16.03
C GLN A 79 -2.90 -5.57 -14.66
N VAL A 80 -2.31 -4.66 -13.87
CA VAL A 80 -1.69 -4.99 -12.59
C VAL A 80 -2.75 -5.02 -11.49
N PRO A 81 -3.02 -6.18 -10.87
CA PRO A 81 -3.97 -6.24 -9.78
C PRO A 81 -3.40 -5.61 -8.51
N ILE A 82 -4.22 -4.81 -7.83
CA ILE A 82 -3.88 -4.19 -6.55
C ILE A 82 -4.70 -4.84 -5.44
N TYR A 83 -4.00 -5.38 -4.45
CA TYR A 83 -4.59 -6.04 -3.28
C TYR A 83 -4.37 -5.21 -2.02
N ILE A 84 -5.26 -5.36 -1.05
CA ILE A 84 -5.11 -4.76 0.29
C ILE A 84 -4.97 -5.90 1.28
N SER A 85 -3.90 -5.88 2.08
CA SER A 85 -3.73 -6.85 3.16
C SER A 85 -4.77 -6.60 4.26
N SER A 86 -5.61 -7.58 4.55
CA SER A 86 -6.59 -7.54 5.64
C SER A 86 -6.07 -8.13 6.96
N ASP A 87 -4.97 -8.87 6.93
CA ASP A 87 -4.41 -9.54 8.10
C ASP A 87 -3.69 -8.53 9.03
N PRO A 88 -4.19 -8.30 10.26
CA PRO A 88 -3.60 -7.35 11.21
C PRO A 88 -2.24 -7.82 11.74
N PHE A 89 -1.90 -9.11 11.60
CA PHE A 89 -0.67 -9.70 12.10
C PHE A 89 0.27 -10.15 10.97
N SER A 90 0.04 -9.70 9.73
CA SER A 90 0.86 -10.06 8.57
C SER A 90 2.36 -9.81 8.80
N GLY A 91 2.71 -8.71 9.47
CA GLY A 91 4.09 -8.41 9.88
C GLY A 91 4.67 -9.46 10.84
N LEU A 92 3.94 -9.79 11.91
CA LEU A 92 4.40 -10.79 12.90
C LEU A 92 4.52 -12.19 12.29
N LYS A 93 3.57 -12.59 11.44
CA LYS A 93 3.64 -13.86 10.70
C LYS A 93 4.84 -13.87 9.75
N GLY A 94 5.11 -12.75 9.08
CA GLY A 94 6.31 -12.56 8.26
C GLY A 94 7.59 -12.75 9.08
N CYS A 95 7.67 -12.14 10.27
CA CYS A 95 8.79 -12.33 11.18
C CYS A 95 8.98 -13.80 11.60
N GLN A 96 7.89 -14.49 11.97
CA GLN A 96 7.92 -15.91 12.31
C GLN A 96 8.48 -16.75 11.14
N GLN A 97 8.04 -16.49 9.91
CA GLN A 97 8.55 -17.18 8.73
C GLN A 97 10.03 -16.81 8.45
N ALA A 98 10.42 -15.57 8.68
CA ALA A 98 11.79 -15.12 8.49
C ALA A 98 12.77 -15.83 9.43
N PHE A 99 12.40 -16.08 10.69
CA PHE A 99 13.22 -16.85 11.64
C PHE A 99 13.55 -18.27 11.14
N GLN A 100 12.63 -18.89 10.40
CA GLN A 100 12.80 -20.23 9.84
C GLN A 100 13.49 -20.22 8.46
N ASN A 101 13.65 -19.05 7.84
CA ASN A 101 14.20 -18.92 6.50
C ASN A 101 15.73 -18.98 6.51
N LYS A 102 16.31 -19.98 5.82
CA LYS A 102 17.76 -20.20 5.75
C LYS A 102 18.57 -19.01 5.23
N PHE A 103 17.98 -18.16 4.38
CA PHE A 103 18.64 -17.00 3.79
C PHE A 103 18.59 -15.76 4.67
N LEU A 104 17.65 -15.71 5.63
CA LEU A 104 17.49 -14.59 6.56
C LEU A 104 18.06 -14.89 7.95
N LYS A 105 18.25 -16.18 8.26
CA LYS A 105 18.70 -16.66 9.58
C LYS A 105 20.02 -16.04 10.03
N SER A 106 21.00 -15.89 9.13
CA SER A 106 22.30 -15.30 9.47
C SER A 106 22.19 -13.81 9.84
N GLU A 107 21.35 -13.06 9.12
CA GLU A 107 21.15 -11.63 9.38
C GLU A 107 20.33 -11.39 10.66
N ILE A 108 19.33 -12.23 10.93
CA ILE A 108 18.54 -12.14 12.17
C ILE A 108 19.41 -12.43 13.40
N ASN A 109 20.24 -13.47 13.33
CA ASN A 109 21.12 -13.86 14.44
C ASN A 109 22.26 -12.86 14.69
N ARG A 110 22.54 -11.95 13.74
CA ARG A 110 23.59 -10.93 13.88
C ARG A 110 23.34 -9.98 15.05
N PHE A 111 22.08 -9.82 15.46
CA PHE A 111 21.65 -8.97 16.57
C PHE A 111 21.43 -9.75 17.88
N SER A 112 21.74 -11.04 17.91
CA SER A 112 21.52 -11.92 19.08
C SER A 112 22.78 -12.18 19.91
N TYR A 113 23.82 -11.36 19.76
CA TYR A 113 24.97 -11.34 20.66
C TYR A 113 24.76 -10.26 21.73
N ASP A 114 24.02 -10.64 22.78
CA ASP A 114 24.19 -10.25 24.18
C ASP A 114 23.90 -11.49 25.04
#